data_AF-A0A1H9X6L7-F1
#
_entry.id   AF-A0A1H9X6L7-F1
#
_cell.length_a   1.000
_cell.length_b   1.000
_cell.length_c   1.000
_cell.angle_alpha   90.00
_cell.angle_beta   90.00
_cell.angle_gamma   90.00
#
_symmetry.space_group_name_H-M   'P 1'
#
loop_
_entity.id
_entity.type
_entity.pdbx_description
1 polymer ?
#
loop_
_entity_poly.entity_id
_entity_poly.type
_entity_poly.pdbx_seq_one_letter_code
_entity_poly.pdbx_strand_id
1 'polypeptide(L)'
;MVASLAVVTPAHARPAGTGTGAWNRNPVTIETSQSGTTYLMRDPRWPGLDCVDAVTGTVFSGPDDVWGNGNPTDRETGCVDAYYAAQTFQRMTVRWLGRNGADGNGRPGLGLKVGEPRQGLGTTGGRIWVGYNSAGQWVGSLDLVGREYGLLIDRTTPGGPSGNGTGEFVADAFGAATEWFSGQTTADLLIGERPSTNPRNMSNPAASGGINCYSSAVPTAEPYSAAGVGDHWFALLAAGSRPDNGLPASPTCDGSTIRGIGVDRAIKILYGAMLRKVSGMTYQKYRILTLRLALDLTPGNCSDYKAVKAAWNAVSVPAQPGEPSVVCD
;
A
#
# COMPACT_ATOMS: atom_id res chain seq x y z
N MET A 1 24.90 -27.78 25.27
CA MET A 1 23.99 -26.92 26.06
C MET A 1 22.76 -26.68 25.22
N VAL A 2 21.64 -27.31 25.57
CA VAL A 2 20.37 -27.19 24.84
C VAL A 2 19.77 -25.84 25.22
N ALA A 3 19.57 -24.97 24.23
CA ALA A 3 18.93 -23.69 24.42
C ALA A 3 17.46 -23.91 24.80
N SER A 4 17.07 -23.43 25.98
CA SER A 4 15.68 -23.41 26.42
C SER A 4 14.92 -22.42 25.53
N LEU A 5 14.08 -22.91 24.63
CA LEU A 5 13.08 -22.08 23.96
C LEU A 5 12.08 -21.61 25.02
N ALA A 6 12.17 -20.34 25.39
CA ALA A 6 11.10 -19.70 26.13
C ALA A 6 9.84 -19.74 25.27
N VAL A 7 8.87 -20.55 25.69
CA VAL A 7 7.50 -20.48 25.20
C VAL A 7 7.00 -19.08 25.52
N VAL A 8 6.88 -18.23 24.51
CA VAL A 8 6.13 -16.97 24.62
C VAL A 8 4.68 -17.39 24.82
N THR A 9 4.23 -17.41 26.07
CA THR A 9 2.80 -17.48 26.37
C THR A 9 2.14 -16.30 25.67
N PRO A 10 1.06 -16.50 24.89
CA PRO A 10 0.35 -15.38 24.29
C PRO A 10 -0.10 -14.47 25.44
N ALA A 11 0.30 -13.20 25.39
CA ALA A 11 -0.33 -12.20 26.23
C ALA A 11 -1.84 -12.37 26.06
N HIS A 12 -2.58 -12.47 27.17
CA HIS A 12 -4.05 -12.53 27.16
C HIS A 12 -4.57 -11.61 26.07
N ALA A 13 -5.24 -12.18 25.06
CA ALA A 13 -5.83 -11.40 23.98
C ALA A 13 -6.79 -10.43 24.65
N ARG A 14 -6.38 -9.16 24.77
CA ARG A 14 -7.29 -8.10 25.17
C ARG A 14 -8.41 -8.08 24.12
N PRO A 15 -9.68 -7.94 24.53
CA PRO A 15 -10.75 -7.72 23.57
C PRO A 15 -10.35 -6.54 22.69
N ALA A 16 -10.41 -6.71 21.38
CA ALA A 16 -10.18 -5.63 20.44
C ALA A 16 -11.42 -4.74 20.38
N GLY A 17 -11.21 -3.44 20.16
CA GLY A 17 -12.27 -2.47 19.98
C GLY A 17 -13.08 -2.71 18.71
N THR A 18 -14.31 -2.22 18.72
CA THR A 18 -15.22 -2.26 17.57
C THR A 18 -15.36 -0.86 17.00
N GLY A 19 -15.11 -0.71 15.70
CA GLY A 19 -15.20 0.57 15.00
C GLY A 19 -16.30 0.59 13.94
N THR A 20 -16.98 1.72 13.81
CA THR A 20 -17.87 2.05 12.69
C THR A 20 -17.26 3.20 11.91
N GLY A 21 -16.60 2.87 10.79
CA GLY A 21 -15.97 3.82 9.87
C GLY A 21 -16.92 4.27 8.76
N ALA A 22 -16.46 5.14 7.86
CA ALA A 22 -17.21 5.59 6.70
C ALA A 22 -16.86 4.82 5.42
N TRP A 23 -15.63 4.33 5.30
CA TRP A 23 -15.10 3.78 4.03
C TRP A 23 -14.94 2.27 4.02
N ASN A 24 -14.92 1.65 5.20
CA ASN A 24 -14.69 0.22 5.35
C ASN A 24 -15.99 -0.55 5.63
N ARG A 25 -15.94 -1.88 5.50
CA ARG A 25 -16.99 -2.76 6.02
C ARG A 25 -17.26 -2.44 7.49
N ASN A 26 -18.52 -2.35 7.88
CA ASN A 26 -18.90 -2.07 9.25
C ASN A 26 -19.60 -3.26 9.91
N PRO A 27 -19.30 -3.57 11.17
CA PRO A 27 -18.19 -3.00 11.96
C PRO A 27 -16.81 -3.53 11.54
N VAL A 28 -15.75 -2.77 11.85
CA VAL A 28 -14.35 -3.24 11.84
C VAL A 28 -13.88 -3.58 13.24
N THR A 29 -12.89 -4.47 13.34
CA THR A 29 -12.16 -4.74 14.59
C THR A 29 -10.84 -3.98 14.57
N ILE A 30 -10.57 -3.19 15.61
CA ILE A 30 -9.34 -2.40 15.77
C ILE A 30 -8.67 -2.71 17.12
N GLU A 31 -7.35 -2.85 17.11
CA GLU A 31 -6.62 -3.11 18.36
C GLU A 31 -6.41 -1.80 19.12
N THR A 32 -6.91 -1.72 20.35
CA THR A 32 -6.82 -0.53 21.20
C THR A 32 -6.10 -0.89 22.51
N SER A 33 -5.82 0.13 23.32
CA SER A 33 -5.27 -0.05 24.66
C SER A 33 -6.17 0.58 25.70
N GLN A 34 -6.01 0.17 26.95
CA GLN A 34 -6.82 0.66 28.07
C GLN A 34 -5.90 1.08 29.21
N SER A 35 -6.19 2.24 29.79
CA SER A 35 -5.52 2.82 30.96
C SER A 35 -6.58 3.19 32.00
N GLY A 36 -6.61 2.46 33.12
CA GLY A 36 -7.71 2.58 34.09
C GLY A 36 -9.05 2.21 33.46
N THR A 37 -10.02 3.12 33.52
CA THR A 37 -11.35 2.97 32.92
C THR A 37 -11.47 3.57 31.52
N THR A 38 -10.35 4.06 30.95
CA THR A 38 -10.35 4.78 29.66
C THR A 38 -9.70 3.93 28.59
N TYR A 39 -10.38 3.77 27.46
CA TYR A 39 -9.83 3.17 26.25
C TYR A 39 -9.19 4.23 25.38
N LEU A 40 -8.15 3.84 24.63
CA LEU A 40 -7.38 4.71 23.74
C LEU A 40 -7.17 4.01 22.40
N MET A 41 -7.33 4.75 21.30
CA MET A 41 -6.91 4.32 19.96
C MET A 41 -5.38 4.32 19.82
N ARG A 42 -4.75 3.39 20.53
CA ARG A 42 -3.31 3.15 20.56
C ARG A 42 -3.05 1.66 20.54
N ASP A 43 -2.18 1.25 19.62
CA ASP A 43 -2.01 -0.15 19.28
C ASP A 43 -1.06 -0.80 20.29
N PRO A 44 -1.49 -1.86 21.00
CA PRO A 44 -0.63 -2.54 21.97
C PRO A 44 0.44 -3.42 21.31
N ARG A 45 0.27 -3.80 20.04
CA ARG A 45 1.19 -4.67 19.28
C ARG A 45 2.20 -3.87 18.45
N TRP A 46 1.84 -2.68 18.01
CA TRP A 46 2.66 -1.79 17.19
C TRP A 46 2.96 -0.48 17.93
N PRO A 47 3.93 -0.45 18.86
CA PRO A 47 4.27 0.76 19.60
C PRO A 47 4.58 1.94 18.68
N GLY A 48 3.86 3.05 18.88
CA GLY A 48 3.92 4.24 18.04
C GLY A 48 2.78 4.36 17.03
N LEU A 49 1.93 3.32 16.88
CA LEU A 49 0.69 3.41 16.12
C LEU A 49 -0.43 3.88 17.05
N ASP A 50 -0.66 5.20 17.08
CA ASP A 50 -1.80 5.82 17.72
C ASP A 50 -2.50 6.79 16.77
N CYS A 51 -3.75 7.12 17.09
CA CYS A 51 -4.52 8.10 16.36
C CYS A 51 -4.82 9.31 17.24
N VAL A 52 -4.29 10.46 16.85
CA VAL A 52 -4.43 11.74 17.56
C VAL A 52 -5.50 12.60 16.90
N ASP A 53 -6.39 13.20 17.69
CA ASP A 53 -7.27 14.26 17.22
C ASP A 53 -6.43 15.53 17.03
N ALA A 54 -6.42 16.06 15.80
CA ALA A 54 -5.69 17.25 15.45
C ALA A 54 -6.18 18.50 16.20
N VAL A 55 -7.43 18.51 16.65
CA VAL A 55 -8.04 19.62 17.39
C VAL A 55 -7.56 19.66 18.84
N THR A 56 -7.56 18.52 19.53
CA THR A 56 -7.15 18.46 20.95
C THR A 56 -5.66 18.23 21.13
N GLY A 57 -4.98 17.65 20.12
CA GLY A 57 -3.59 17.21 20.21
C GLY A 57 -3.39 15.94 21.03
N THR A 58 -4.47 15.23 21.39
CA THR A 58 -4.45 14.03 22.23
C THR A 58 -4.90 12.79 21.45
N VAL A 59 -4.52 11.60 21.92
CA VAL A 59 -5.02 10.33 21.36
C VAL A 59 -6.53 10.24 21.61
N PHE A 60 -7.29 9.77 20.61
CA PHE A 60 -8.72 9.48 20.79
C PHE A 60 -8.92 8.54 21.97
N SER A 61 -9.80 8.92 22.89
CA SER A 61 -10.05 8.20 24.14
C SER A 61 -11.50 8.29 24.56
N GLY A 62 -12.00 7.23 25.20
CA GLY A 62 -13.41 7.09 25.56
C GLY A 62 -13.65 6.17 26.76
N PRO A 63 -14.88 6.15 27.31
CA PRO A 63 -15.26 5.29 28.43
C PRO A 63 -15.53 3.83 28.02
N ASP A 64 -15.71 3.56 26.73
CA ASP A 64 -15.92 2.25 26.14
C ASP A 64 -14.95 1.99 24.97
N ASP A 65 -14.98 0.78 24.42
CA ASP A 65 -14.13 0.37 23.29
C ASP A 65 -14.97 0.25 22.00
N VAL A 66 -15.94 1.15 21.84
CA VAL A 66 -16.81 1.28 20.67
C VAL A 66 -16.58 2.65 20.05
N TRP A 67 -16.20 2.66 18.78
CA TRP A 67 -15.65 3.86 18.15
C TRP A 67 -16.36 4.22 16.86
N GLY A 68 -16.58 5.52 16.65
CA GLY A 68 -17.14 6.06 15.42
C GLY A 68 -18.63 5.77 15.27
N ASN A 69 -19.25 6.53 14.36
CA ASN A 69 -20.69 6.46 14.10
C ASN A 69 -21.02 6.33 12.59
N GLY A 70 -19.99 6.15 11.75
CA GLY A 70 -20.14 6.05 10.30
C GLY A 70 -20.39 7.37 9.58
N ASN A 71 -20.48 8.51 10.29
CA ASN A 71 -20.59 9.81 9.65
C ASN A 71 -19.20 10.23 9.10
N PRO A 72 -19.04 10.41 7.78
CA PRO A 72 -17.74 10.71 7.18
C PRO A 72 -17.14 12.07 7.58
N THR A 73 -17.90 12.95 8.24
CA THR A 73 -17.39 14.24 8.77
C THR A 73 -17.07 14.19 10.26
N ASP A 74 -17.35 13.08 10.95
CA ASP A 74 -17.00 12.87 12.35
C ASP A 74 -15.54 12.41 12.50
N ARG A 75 -14.76 13.07 13.36
CA ARG A 75 -13.31 12.83 13.46
C ARG A 75 -12.98 11.47 14.05
N GLU A 76 -13.81 10.94 14.96
CA GLU A 76 -13.62 9.61 15.51
C GLU A 76 -13.86 8.55 14.41
N THR A 77 -14.90 8.74 13.59
CA THR A 77 -15.15 7.92 12.40
C THR A 77 -13.98 7.96 11.41
N GLY A 78 -13.46 9.15 11.07
CA GLY A 78 -12.28 9.27 10.21
C GLY A 78 -11.03 8.61 10.80
N CYS A 79 -10.92 8.60 12.13
CA CYS A 79 -9.88 7.92 12.86
C CYS A 79 -10.05 6.39 12.85
N VAL A 80 -11.26 5.86 12.98
CA VAL A 80 -11.55 4.43 12.79
C VAL A 80 -11.05 3.95 11.43
N ASP A 81 -11.38 4.67 10.35
CA ASP A 81 -10.95 4.28 8.99
C ASP A 81 -9.42 4.28 8.85
N ALA A 82 -8.77 5.39 9.20
CA ALA A 82 -7.33 5.52 9.03
C ALA A 82 -6.55 4.55 9.94
N TYR A 83 -7.07 4.29 11.13
CA TYR A 83 -6.45 3.40 12.11
C TYR A 83 -6.59 1.94 11.72
N TYR A 84 -7.77 1.53 11.27
CA TYR A 84 -7.97 0.21 10.67
C TYR A 84 -7.06 0.00 9.46
N ALA A 85 -6.90 1.03 8.61
CA ALA A 85 -6.01 0.98 7.46
C ALA A 85 -4.54 0.79 7.86
N ALA A 86 -4.06 1.58 8.82
CA ALA A 86 -2.70 1.48 9.32
C ALA A 86 -2.41 0.10 9.93
N GLN A 87 -3.31 -0.43 10.77
CA GLN A 87 -3.15 -1.76 11.34
C GLN A 87 -3.17 -2.86 10.27
N THR A 88 -4.00 -2.69 9.25
CA THR A 88 -4.05 -3.60 8.09
C THR A 88 -2.74 -3.59 7.32
N PHE A 89 -2.17 -2.40 7.08
CA PHE A 89 -0.85 -2.26 6.46
C PHE A 89 0.23 -3.02 7.25
N GLN A 90 0.31 -2.79 8.58
CA GLN A 90 1.32 -3.45 9.40
C GLN A 90 1.19 -4.98 9.33
N ARG A 91 -0.04 -5.51 9.42
CA ARG A 91 -0.29 -6.95 9.25
C ARG A 91 0.11 -7.46 7.87
N MET A 92 -0.18 -6.69 6.80
CA MET A 92 0.19 -7.04 5.42
C MET A 92 1.71 -7.16 5.28
N THR A 93 2.47 -6.18 5.80
CA THR A 93 3.94 -6.23 5.71
C THR A 93 4.53 -7.48 6.37
N VAL A 94 3.99 -7.90 7.51
CA VAL A 94 4.44 -9.12 8.20
C VAL A 94 4.04 -10.36 7.41
N ARG A 95 2.75 -10.49 7.05
CA ARG A 95 2.20 -11.73 6.50
C ARG A 95 2.55 -11.95 5.04
N TRP A 96 2.56 -10.90 4.23
CA TRP A 96 2.85 -11.01 2.80
C TRP A 96 4.32 -10.77 2.50
N LEU A 97 4.98 -9.85 3.19
CA LEU A 97 6.33 -9.40 2.81
C LEU A 97 7.44 -9.92 3.73
N GLY A 98 7.10 -10.54 4.86
CA GLY A 98 8.09 -10.92 5.88
C GLY A 98 8.80 -9.72 6.51
N ARG A 99 8.26 -8.51 6.34
CA ARG A 99 8.81 -7.27 6.88
C ARG A 99 8.16 -6.99 8.24
N ASN A 100 8.98 -6.81 9.27
CA ASN A 100 8.49 -6.54 10.63
C ASN A 100 8.00 -5.09 10.77
N GLY A 101 6.80 -4.80 10.26
CA GLY A 101 6.23 -3.45 10.24
C GLY A 101 6.79 -2.57 9.13
N ALA A 102 6.19 -1.39 8.94
CA ALA A 102 6.58 -0.49 7.87
C ALA A 102 8.03 0.03 8.03
N ASP A 103 8.53 0.21 9.26
CA ASP A 103 9.93 0.61 9.50
C ASP A 103 10.94 -0.56 9.42
N GLY A 104 10.44 -1.80 9.38
CA GLY A 104 11.26 -3.03 9.36
C GLY A 104 11.79 -3.49 10.71
N ASN A 105 11.51 -2.77 11.80
CA ASN A 105 12.03 -3.00 13.14
C ASN A 105 10.90 -3.13 14.20
N GLY A 106 9.71 -3.55 13.78
CA GLY A 106 8.57 -3.81 14.64
C GLY A 106 7.76 -2.56 14.99
N ARG A 107 7.93 -1.45 14.25
CA ARG A 107 7.16 -0.22 14.47
C ARG A 107 6.49 0.23 13.17
N PRO A 108 5.43 1.06 13.26
CA PRO A 108 4.82 1.60 12.06
C PRO A 108 5.69 2.67 11.38
N GLY A 109 6.62 3.30 12.10
CA GLY A 109 7.38 4.46 11.58
C GLY A 109 6.56 5.74 11.36
N LEU A 110 5.23 5.62 11.28
CA LEU A 110 4.27 6.74 11.23
C LEU A 110 3.11 6.47 12.21
N GLY A 111 2.75 7.46 13.02
CA GLY A 111 1.45 7.49 13.72
C GLY A 111 0.36 8.12 12.85
N LEU A 112 -0.83 8.38 13.39
CA LEU A 112 -1.91 9.07 12.70
C LEU A 112 -2.29 10.38 13.40
N LYS A 113 -2.70 11.39 12.64
CA LYS A 113 -3.29 12.63 13.15
C LYS A 113 -4.48 13.02 12.28
N VAL A 114 -5.69 12.91 12.82
CA VAL A 114 -6.95 13.08 12.07
C VAL A 114 -7.63 14.38 12.46
N GLY A 115 -8.23 15.06 11.49
CA GLY A 115 -8.92 16.34 11.73
C GLY A 115 -8.14 17.56 11.27
N GLU A 116 -7.14 17.38 10.40
CA GLU A 116 -6.29 18.48 9.96
C GLU A 116 -7.07 19.43 9.04
N PRO A 117 -6.97 20.77 9.23
CA PRO A 117 -7.80 21.76 8.55
C PRO A 117 -7.29 22.05 7.13
N ARG A 118 -7.02 21.00 6.34
CA ARG A 118 -6.55 21.07 4.96
C ARG A 118 -7.08 19.91 4.14
N GLN A 119 -7.08 20.05 2.82
CA GLN A 119 -7.52 18.99 1.94
C GLN A 119 -6.47 17.89 1.77
N GLY A 120 -6.94 16.65 1.65
CA GLY A 120 -6.09 15.50 1.36
C GLY A 120 -5.42 14.88 2.58
N LEU A 121 -4.36 14.13 2.33
CA LEU A 121 -3.61 13.35 3.31
C LEU A 121 -2.13 13.37 2.92
N GLY A 122 -1.25 13.16 3.89
CA GLY A 122 0.19 13.07 3.66
C GLY A 122 0.96 12.80 4.94
N THR A 123 2.28 12.98 4.92
CA THR A 123 3.12 12.79 6.12
C THR A 123 3.78 14.07 6.62
N THR A 124 3.82 14.26 7.93
CA THR A 124 4.56 15.35 8.60
C THR A 124 4.87 14.94 10.04
N GLY A 125 6.08 15.21 10.54
CA GLY A 125 6.41 15.00 11.96
C GLY A 125 6.28 13.55 12.45
N GLY A 126 6.55 12.56 11.59
CA GLY A 126 6.40 11.14 11.94
C GLY A 126 4.94 10.67 12.06
N ARG A 127 3.99 11.39 11.47
CA ARG A 127 2.58 10.99 11.41
C ARG A 127 2.04 11.15 9.99
N ILE A 128 1.06 10.32 9.65
CA ILE A 128 0.14 10.57 8.55
C ILE A 128 -0.90 11.56 9.07
N TRP A 129 -0.97 12.73 8.45
CA TRP A 129 -2.02 13.71 8.71
C TRP A 129 -3.20 13.41 7.79
N VAL A 130 -4.42 13.38 8.34
CA VAL A 130 -5.66 13.11 7.61
C VAL A 130 -6.52 14.38 7.65
N GLY A 131 -6.66 14.99 6.48
CA GLY A 131 -7.53 16.12 6.23
C GLY A 131 -8.85 15.69 5.57
N TYR A 132 -9.48 16.62 4.85
CA TYR A 132 -10.82 16.42 4.27
C TYR A 132 -10.85 16.47 2.74
N ASN A 133 -11.91 15.93 2.12
CA ASN A 133 -12.21 16.14 0.70
C ASN A 133 -13.08 17.40 0.49
N SER A 134 -13.44 17.73 -0.76
CA SER A 134 -14.28 18.91 -1.06
C SER A 134 -15.67 18.90 -0.39
N ALA A 135 -16.17 17.73 0.04
CA ALA A 135 -17.41 17.57 0.79
C ALA A 135 -17.23 17.62 2.32
N GLY A 136 -16.02 17.90 2.81
CA GLY A 136 -15.71 17.96 4.25
C GLY A 136 -15.54 16.59 4.90
N GLN A 137 -15.41 15.52 4.11
CA GLN A 137 -15.29 14.14 4.60
C GLN A 137 -13.83 13.75 4.80
N TRP A 138 -13.51 12.98 5.84
CA TRP A 138 -12.14 12.58 6.16
C TRP A 138 -11.58 11.57 5.15
N VAL A 139 -10.36 11.80 4.65
CA VAL A 139 -9.73 11.00 3.58
C VAL A 139 -8.82 9.87 4.11
N GLY A 140 -9.33 9.07 5.05
CA GLY A 140 -8.57 8.03 5.76
C GLY A 140 -8.73 6.61 5.22
N SER A 141 -8.84 6.40 3.91
CA SER A 141 -9.08 5.08 3.31
C SER A 141 -7.86 4.16 3.34
N LEU A 142 -8.10 2.86 3.12
CA LEU A 142 -7.08 1.79 3.16
C LEU A 142 -5.89 2.03 2.24
N ASP A 143 -6.21 2.35 1.00
CA ASP A 143 -5.30 2.61 -0.09
C ASP A 143 -4.51 3.91 0.12
N LEU A 144 -5.15 5.00 0.55
CA LEU A 144 -4.50 6.29 0.81
C LEU A 144 -3.53 6.21 2.01
N VAL A 145 -3.95 5.57 3.11
CA VAL A 145 -3.05 5.35 4.25
C VAL A 145 -1.95 4.37 3.90
N GLY A 146 -2.27 3.29 3.15
CA GLY A 146 -1.28 2.33 2.67
C GLY A 146 -0.23 2.96 1.76
N ARG A 147 -0.64 3.92 0.93
CA ARG A 147 0.24 4.70 0.06
C ARG A 147 1.29 5.48 0.84
N GLU A 148 0.91 6.18 1.91
CA GLU A 148 1.89 6.92 2.73
C GLU A 148 2.92 6.02 3.40
N TYR A 149 2.49 4.82 3.83
CA TYR A 149 3.46 3.82 4.30
C TYR A 149 4.30 3.25 3.15
N GLY A 150 3.76 3.13 1.94
CA GLY A 150 4.51 2.78 0.74
C GLY A 150 5.64 3.79 0.45
N LEU A 151 5.36 5.09 0.54
CA LEU A 151 6.37 6.15 0.45
C LEU A 151 7.44 6.03 1.55
N LEU A 152 7.04 5.68 2.78
CA LEU A 152 7.99 5.42 3.86
C LEU A 152 8.91 4.25 3.51
N ILE A 153 8.37 3.12 3.02
CA ILE A 153 9.17 1.96 2.63
C ILE A 153 10.08 2.31 1.45
N ASP A 154 9.61 3.05 0.45
CA ASP A 154 10.44 3.51 -0.66
C ASP A 154 11.65 4.32 -0.16
N ARG A 155 11.43 5.26 0.76
CA ARG A 155 12.50 6.07 1.34
C ARG A 155 13.47 5.29 2.24
N THR A 156 13.00 4.23 2.89
CA THR A 156 13.77 3.48 3.92
C THR A 156 14.33 2.14 3.44
N THR A 157 14.10 1.80 2.17
CA THR A 157 14.81 0.72 1.49
C THR A 157 16.15 1.23 0.92
N PRO A 158 17.10 0.34 0.57
CA PRO A 158 18.40 0.75 0.02
C PRO A 158 18.26 1.72 -1.17
N GLY A 159 19.28 2.56 -1.39
CA GLY A 159 19.26 3.54 -2.47
C GLY A 159 18.37 4.77 -2.24
N GLY A 160 17.56 4.79 -1.17
CA GLY A 160 16.72 5.93 -0.80
C GLY A 160 15.49 6.10 -1.70
N PRO A 161 14.88 7.30 -1.73
CA PRO A 161 13.67 7.54 -2.51
C PRO A 161 13.91 7.34 -4.01
N SER A 162 12.94 6.71 -4.66
CA SER A 162 12.99 6.43 -6.09
C SER A 162 12.68 7.68 -6.92
N GLY A 163 13.32 7.83 -8.09
CA GLY A 163 13.19 9.04 -8.93
C GLY A 163 12.10 8.93 -10.00
N ASN A 164 11.81 10.04 -10.70
CA ASN A 164 11.02 10.06 -11.94
C ASN A 164 9.65 9.36 -11.86
N GLY A 165 8.87 9.68 -10.82
CA GLY A 165 7.54 9.08 -10.60
C GLY A 165 7.56 7.63 -10.08
N THR A 166 8.73 7.01 -9.90
CA THR A 166 8.77 5.61 -9.45
C THR A 166 8.49 5.41 -7.96
N GLY A 167 8.73 6.42 -7.12
CA GLY A 167 8.30 6.37 -5.72
C GLY A 167 6.78 6.43 -5.57
N GLU A 168 6.11 7.14 -6.49
CA GLU A 168 4.66 7.29 -6.54
C GLU A 168 3.97 5.98 -6.90
N PHE A 169 4.42 5.27 -7.96
CA PHE A 169 3.83 3.97 -8.28
C PHE A 169 4.08 2.93 -7.17
N VAL A 170 5.25 2.99 -6.52
CA VAL A 170 5.54 2.10 -5.39
C VAL A 170 4.52 2.35 -4.29
N ALA A 171 4.25 3.61 -3.98
CA ALA A 171 3.27 4.00 -2.99
C ALA A 171 1.87 3.46 -3.34
N ASP A 172 1.42 3.67 -4.58
CA ASP A 172 0.10 3.21 -5.05
C ASP A 172 -0.02 1.67 -5.03
N ALA A 173 1.04 0.94 -5.43
CA ALA A 173 1.10 -0.52 -5.31
C ALA A 173 0.95 -1.01 -3.87
N PHE A 174 1.55 -0.32 -2.91
CA PHE A 174 1.38 -0.60 -1.47
C PHE A 174 -0.01 -0.24 -0.96
N GLY A 175 -0.61 0.83 -1.46
CA GLY A 175 -2.00 1.21 -1.21
C GLY A 175 -2.96 0.10 -1.63
N ALA A 176 -2.93 -0.27 -2.92
CA ALA A 176 -3.74 -1.35 -3.46
C ALA A 176 -3.50 -2.67 -2.71
N ALA A 177 -2.24 -3.06 -2.49
CA ALA A 177 -1.93 -4.29 -1.74
C ALA A 177 -2.54 -4.31 -0.32
N THR A 178 -2.63 -3.15 0.33
CA THR A 178 -3.24 -3.01 1.66
C THR A 178 -4.74 -3.21 1.61
N GLU A 179 -5.40 -2.66 0.59
CA GLU A 179 -6.83 -2.86 0.38
C GLU A 179 -7.15 -4.33 0.09
N TRP A 180 -6.42 -4.97 -0.82
CA TRP A 180 -6.57 -6.38 -1.14
C TRP A 180 -6.31 -7.28 0.08
N PHE A 181 -5.29 -6.97 0.88
CA PHE A 181 -5.00 -7.72 2.10
C PHE A 181 -6.12 -7.62 3.14
N SER A 182 -6.87 -6.51 3.17
CA SER A 182 -8.00 -6.32 4.09
C SER A 182 -9.13 -7.34 3.87
N GLY A 183 -9.19 -7.94 2.68
CA GLY A 183 -10.22 -8.90 2.28
C GLY A 183 -11.60 -8.26 2.11
N GLN A 184 -11.67 -6.95 1.88
CA GLN A 184 -12.93 -6.30 1.54
C GLN A 184 -13.34 -6.64 0.11
N THR A 185 -14.63 -6.89 -0.10
CA THR A 185 -15.19 -7.23 -1.43
C THR A 185 -15.12 -6.06 -2.41
N THR A 186 -14.79 -4.87 -1.91
CA THR A 186 -14.63 -3.64 -2.68
C THR A 186 -13.20 -3.41 -3.14
N ALA A 187 -12.25 -4.29 -2.80
CA ALA A 187 -10.86 -4.13 -3.19
C ALA A 187 -10.72 -4.04 -4.72
N ASP A 188 -10.07 -2.99 -5.18
CA ASP A 188 -9.89 -2.72 -6.59
C ASP A 188 -8.46 -2.25 -6.91
N LEU A 189 -8.25 -1.64 -8.06
CA LEU A 189 -6.96 -1.11 -8.50
C LEU A 189 -7.08 0.39 -8.80
N LEU A 190 -7.91 1.07 -8.01
CA LEU A 190 -8.03 2.50 -7.93
C LEU A 190 -7.30 3.01 -6.69
N ILE A 191 -6.92 4.28 -6.72
CA ILE A 191 -6.35 4.97 -5.56
C ILE A 191 -7.12 6.26 -5.33
N GLY A 192 -7.71 6.36 -4.15
CA GLY A 192 -8.48 7.48 -3.63
C GLY A 192 -9.95 7.45 -4.03
N GLU A 193 -10.48 6.36 -4.59
CA GLU A 193 -11.89 6.21 -4.98
C GLU A 193 -12.85 6.37 -3.80
N ARG A 194 -12.33 6.22 -2.58
CA ARG A 194 -12.99 6.64 -1.35
C ARG A 194 -12.09 7.62 -0.58
N PRO A 195 -12.54 8.84 -0.27
CA PRO A 195 -13.82 9.45 -0.61
C PRO A 195 -13.77 10.39 -1.83
N SER A 196 -12.77 10.26 -2.71
CA SER A 196 -12.67 11.13 -3.91
C SER A 196 -13.52 10.60 -5.06
N THR A 197 -14.05 11.50 -5.88
CA THR A 197 -14.68 11.15 -7.16
C THR A 197 -13.69 11.02 -8.31
N ASN A 198 -12.42 11.38 -8.10
CA ASN A 198 -11.37 11.38 -9.12
C ASN A 198 -10.22 10.43 -8.72
N PRO A 199 -10.45 9.11 -8.68
CA PRO A 199 -9.39 8.17 -8.34
C PRO A 199 -8.31 8.11 -9.41
N ARG A 200 -7.08 7.78 -9.01
CA ARG A 200 -6.09 7.28 -9.98
C ARG A 200 -6.43 5.85 -10.33
N ASN A 201 -6.52 5.55 -11.61
CA ASN A 201 -6.82 4.22 -12.12
C ASN A 201 -5.53 3.50 -12.48
N MET A 202 -5.07 2.56 -11.66
CA MET A 202 -3.84 1.83 -11.93
C MET A 202 -3.97 0.94 -13.17
N SER A 203 -5.17 0.43 -13.47
CA SER A 203 -5.41 -0.46 -14.61
C SER A 203 -5.51 0.28 -15.94
N ASN A 204 -5.87 1.56 -15.94
CA ASN A 204 -5.88 2.44 -17.11
C ASN A 204 -5.54 3.88 -16.70
N PRO A 205 -4.26 4.19 -16.42
CA PRO A 205 -3.85 5.50 -15.93
C PRO A 205 -4.36 6.68 -16.76
N ALA A 206 -4.43 6.54 -18.09
CA ALA A 206 -4.90 7.57 -19.01
C ALA A 206 -6.36 7.99 -18.74
N ALA A 207 -7.19 7.12 -18.16
CA ALA A 207 -8.55 7.47 -17.75
C ALA A 207 -8.60 8.45 -16.57
N SER A 208 -7.49 8.60 -15.85
CA SER A 208 -7.35 9.47 -14.68
C SER A 208 -6.14 10.42 -14.79
N GLY A 209 -5.68 10.73 -16.01
CA GLY A 209 -4.60 11.70 -16.25
C GLY A 209 -3.16 11.17 -16.12
N GLY A 210 -2.98 9.86 -15.93
CA GLY A 210 -1.69 9.18 -15.93
C GLY A 210 -1.22 8.70 -17.31
N ILE A 211 0.03 8.26 -17.39
CA ILE A 211 0.62 7.74 -18.62
C ILE A 211 0.55 6.21 -18.64
N ASN A 212 -0.13 5.61 -19.63
CA ASN A 212 -0.22 4.15 -19.76
C ASN A 212 1.10 3.50 -20.21
N CYS A 213 1.82 4.16 -21.13
CA CYS A 213 2.92 3.56 -21.88
C CYS A 213 4.21 4.34 -21.66
N TYR A 214 5.28 3.64 -21.32
CA TYR A 214 6.59 4.24 -21.17
C TYR A 214 7.06 4.89 -22.48
N SER A 215 7.64 6.08 -22.36
CA SER A 215 8.25 6.83 -23.46
C SER A 215 9.37 7.73 -22.91
N SER A 216 10.09 8.42 -23.79
CA SER A 216 11.11 9.39 -23.41
C SER A 216 10.56 10.61 -22.66
N ALA A 217 9.25 10.85 -22.66
CA ALA A 217 8.61 11.95 -21.92
C ALA A 217 8.41 11.63 -20.44
N VAL A 218 8.34 10.34 -20.07
CA VAL A 218 8.04 9.90 -18.69
C VAL A 218 9.03 10.42 -17.65
N PRO A 219 10.36 10.39 -17.89
CA PRO A 219 11.32 10.87 -16.89
C PRO A 219 11.19 12.35 -16.51
N THR A 220 10.56 13.17 -17.37
CA THR A 220 10.38 14.61 -17.16
C THR A 220 8.92 15.00 -16.91
N ALA A 221 8.00 14.03 -16.88
CA ALA A 221 6.59 14.28 -16.61
C ALA A 221 6.36 14.60 -15.13
N GLU A 222 5.20 15.18 -14.83
CA GLU A 222 4.73 15.38 -13.46
C GLU A 222 4.69 14.02 -12.72
N PRO A 223 5.18 13.91 -11.46
CA PRO A 223 5.33 12.64 -10.76
C PRO A 223 4.11 11.73 -10.73
N TYR A 224 2.90 12.25 -10.47
CA TYR A 224 1.68 11.42 -10.48
C TYR A 224 1.33 10.92 -11.88
N SER A 225 1.50 11.76 -12.91
CA SER A 225 1.29 11.33 -14.29
C SER A 225 2.32 10.28 -14.72
N ALA A 226 3.58 10.47 -14.34
CA ALA A 226 4.69 9.55 -14.58
C ALA A 226 4.53 8.21 -13.86
N ALA A 227 3.92 8.19 -12.66
CA ALA A 227 3.63 6.99 -11.87
C ALA A 227 2.76 5.99 -12.63
N GLY A 228 1.88 6.49 -13.51
CA GLY A 228 0.94 5.68 -14.27
C GLY A 228 1.57 4.48 -14.99
N VAL A 229 2.81 4.59 -15.48
CA VAL A 229 3.49 3.47 -16.14
C VAL A 229 3.73 2.31 -15.16
N GLY A 230 4.14 2.62 -13.93
CA GLY A 230 4.35 1.64 -12.88
C GLY A 230 3.05 1.10 -12.30
N ASP A 231 2.05 1.95 -12.16
CA ASP A 231 0.70 1.55 -11.73
C ASP A 231 0.10 0.55 -12.71
N HIS A 232 0.24 0.84 -14.01
CA HIS A 232 -0.20 -0.01 -15.10
C HIS A 232 0.53 -1.34 -15.14
N TRP A 233 1.85 -1.31 -14.94
CA TRP A 233 2.65 -2.53 -14.83
C TRP A 233 2.17 -3.40 -13.66
N PHE A 234 1.95 -2.79 -12.49
CA PHE A 234 1.53 -3.51 -11.29
C PHE A 234 0.12 -4.10 -11.48
N ALA A 235 -0.82 -3.33 -12.04
CA ALA A 235 -2.16 -3.79 -12.34
C ALA A 235 -2.17 -4.96 -13.33
N LEU A 236 -1.42 -4.85 -14.43
CA LEU A 236 -1.29 -5.93 -15.42
C LEU A 236 -0.63 -7.17 -14.83
N LEU A 237 0.40 -7.01 -14.00
CA LEU A 237 1.04 -8.14 -13.33
C LEU A 237 0.09 -8.80 -12.32
N ALA A 238 -0.64 -8.02 -11.54
CA ALA A 238 -1.50 -8.53 -10.48
C ALA A 238 -2.78 -9.18 -11.02
N ALA A 239 -3.53 -8.47 -11.87
CA ALA A 239 -4.86 -8.87 -12.33
C ALA A 239 -4.87 -9.37 -13.78
N GLY A 240 -3.88 -9.00 -14.59
CA GLY A 240 -3.89 -9.27 -16.04
C GLY A 240 -4.71 -8.25 -16.82
N SER A 241 -4.73 -8.39 -18.15
CA SER A 241 -5.42 -7.44 -19.04
C SER A 241 -6.92 -7.73 -19.18
N ARG A 242 -7.36 -8.94 -18.85
CA ARG A 242 -8.77 -9.37 -18.85
C ARG A 242 -9.05 -10.26 -17.63
N PRO A 243 -9.13 -9.67 -16.43
CA PRO A 243 -9.34 -10.42 -15.20
C PRO A 243 -10.74 -11.07 -15.17
N ASP A 244 -10.85 -12.20 -14.48
CA ASP A 244 -12.07 -13.01 -14.31
C ASP A 244 -12.82 -12.71 -13.01
N ASN A 245 -12.27 -11.85 -12.16
CA ASN A 245 -12.78 -11.50 -10.83
C ASN A 245 -13.67 -10.23 -10.80
N GLY A 246 -14.17 -9.79 -11.95
CA GLY A 246 -15.06 -8.63 -12.08
C GLY A 246 -14.35 -7.27 -12.17
N LEU A 247 -13.02 -7.22 -12.09
CA LEU A 247 -12.27 -6.01 -12.41
C LEU A 247 -12.43 -5.63 -13.90
N PRO A 248 -12.37 -4.34 -14.25
CA PRO A 248 -12.44 -3.91 -15.64
C PRO A 248 -11.23 -4.40 -16.44
N ALA A 249 -11.40 -4.56 -17.76
CA ALA A 249 -10.30 -4.86 -18.65
C ALA A 249 -9.26 -3.72 -18.65
N SER A 250 -7.98 -4.09 -18.67
CA SER A 250 -6.85 -3.18 -18.72
C SER A 250 -6.25 -3.21 -20.13
N PRO A 251 -6.02 -2.05 -20.79
CA PRO A 251 -5.38 -2.00 -22.10
C PRO A 251 -3.91 -2.46 -22.01
N THR A 252 -3.28 -2.75 -23.14
CA THR A 252 -1.83 -2.95 -23.23
C THR A 252 -1.29 -2.11 -24.38
N CYS A 253 -0.07 -1.59 -24.21
CA CYS A 253 0.55 -0.70 -25.20
C CYS A 253 0.92 -1.42 -26.50
N ASP A 254 1.08 -2.74 -26.44
CA ASP A 254 1.45 -3.61 -27.55
C ASP A 254 0.30 -4.50 -28.04
N GLY A 255 -0.90 -4.37 -27.47
CA GLY A 255 -2.06 -5.19 -27.80
C GLY A 255 -1.98 -6.64 -27.28
N SER A 256 -0.97 -6.97 -26.46
CA SER A 256 -0.84 -8.29 -25.84
C SER A 256 -1.93 -8.57 -24.81
N THR A 257 -2.14 -9.86 -24.50
CA THR A 257 -2.99 -10.29 -23.38
C THR A 257 -2.10 -10.77 -22.24
N ILE A 258 -2.32 -10.23 -21.04
CA ILE A 258 -1.54 -10.55 -19.84
C ILE A 258 -2.40 -11.37 -18.90
N ARG A 259 -1.83 -12.45 -18.36
CA ARG A 259 -2.42 -13.22 -17.26
C ARG A 259 -1.80 -12.74 -15.95
N GLY A 260 -2.65 -12.32 -15.01
CA GLY A 260 -2.22 -11.88 -13.69
C GLY A 260 -1.69 -13.02 -12.81
N ILE A 261 -0.85 -12.68 -11.85
CA ILE A 261 -0.28 -13.60 -10.84
C ILE A 261 -0.82 -13.37 -9.43
N GLY A 262 -1.75 -12.43 -9.26
CA GLY A 262 -2.31 -12.01 -7.97
C GLY A 262 -1.55 -10.84 -7.33
N VAL A 263 -2.28 -9.99 -6.60
CA VAL A 263 -1.75 -8.81 -5.90
C VAL A 263 -0.70 -9.20 -4.86
N ASP A 264 -0.94 -10.26 -4.08
CA ASP A 264 -0.02 -10.71 -3.03
C ASP A 264 1.35 -11.10 -3.61
N ARG A 265 1.35 -11.76 -4.77
CA ARG A 265 2.56 -12.18 -5.47
C ARG A 265 3.25 -11.01 -6.16
N ALA A 266 2.48 -10.12 -6.79
CA ALA A 266 3.01 -8.91 -7.41
C ALA A 266 3.70 -7.99 -6.40
N ILE A 267 3.09 -7.74 -5.22
CA ILE A 267 3.69 -6.88 -4.19
C ILE A 267 4.92 -7.53 -3.54
N LYS A 268 4.94 -8.86 -3.36
CA LYS A 268 6.16 -9.59 -2.95
C LYS A 268 7.29 -9.39 -3.94
N ILE A 269 6.99 -9.45 -5.24
CA ILE A 269 8.00 -9.24 -6.28
C ILE A 269 8.52 -7.79 -6.28
N LEU A 270 7.62 -6.82 -6.15
CA LEU A 270 8.04 -5.42 -6.08
C LEU A 270 8.89 -5.17 -4.83
N TYR A 271 8.44 -5.62 -3.66
CA TYR A 271 9.15 -5.40 -2.41
C TYR A 271 10.53 -6.04 -2.36
N GLY A 272 10.69 -7.29 -2.80
CA GLY A 272 12.01 -7.91 -2.84
C GLY A 272 12.96 -7.21 -3.82
N ALA A 273 12.45 -6.58 -4.88
CA ALA A 273 13.23 -5.76 -5.79
C ALA A 273 13.63 -4.45 -5.10
N MET A 274 12.74 -3.88 -4.28
CA MET A 274 13.05 -2.70 -3.48
C MET A 274 14.20 -2.92 -2.50
N LEU A 275 14.34 -4.12 -1.94
CA LEU A 275 15.48 -4.48 -1.07
C LEU A 275 16.84 -4.48 -1.79
N ARG A 276 16.85 -4.36 -3.13
CA ARG A 276 18.05 -4.35 -3.98
C ARG A 276 18.22 -3.04 -4.73
N LYS A 277 17.45 -2.02 -4.35
CA LYS A 277 17.53 -0.69 -4.94
C LYS A 277 18.91 -0.08 -4.78
N VAL A 278 19.23 0.76 -5.75
CA VAL A 278 20.39 1.66 -5.74
C VAL A 278 19.89 3.09 -5.90
N SER A 279 20.74 4.08 -5.65
CA SER A 279 20.34 5.48 -5.85
C SER A 279 19.95 5.76 -7.31
N GLY A 280 19.01 6.70 -7.49
CA GLY A 280 18.49 7.07 -8.81
C GLY A 280 17.75 5.91 -9.49
N MET A 281 16.87 5.23 -8.75
CA MET A 281 15.98 4.22 -9.34
C MET A 281 15.15 4.79 -10.48
N THR A 282 14.92 3.95 -11.50
CA THR A 282 14.10 4.24 -12.69
C THR A 282 13.29 2.99 -13.04
N TYR A 283 12.32 3.13 -13.96
CA TYR A 283 11.55 1.99 -14.49
C TYR A 283 12.44 0.87 -15.05
N GLN A 284 13.51 1.23 -15.77
CA GLN A 284 14.49 0.28 -16.30
C GLN A 284 15.18 -0.52 -15.19
N LYS A 285 15.58 0.15 -14.10
CA LYS A 285 16.21 -0.52 -12.95
C LYS A 285 15.21 -1.42 -12.23
N TYR A 286 13.97 -0.97 -12.03
CA TYR A 286 12.90 -1.80 -11.48
C TYR A 286 12.62 -3.03 -12.35
N ARG A 287 12.63 -2.89 -13.68
CA ARG A 287 12.50 -4.02 -14.62
C ARG A 287 13.57 -5.08 -14.38
N ILE A 288 14.84 -4.70 -14.31
CA ILE A 288 15.93 -5.64 -14.02
C ILE A 288 15.74 -6.32 -12.66
N LEU A 289 15.46 -5.55 -11.61
CA LEU A 289 15.40 -6.07 -10.24
C LEU A 289 14.19 -6.99 -10.01
N THR A 290 13.03 -6.65 -10.56
CA THR A 290 11.81 -7.48 -10.47
C THR A 290 11.96 -8.78 -11.26
N LEU A 291 12.59 -8.75 -12.44
CA LEU A 291 12.91 -9.96 -13.20
C LEU A 291 13.87 -10.89 -12.45
N ARG A 292 14.91 -10.34 -11.83
CA ARG A 292 15.84 -11.13 -10.99
C ARG A 292 15.11 -11.74 -9.80
N LEU A 293 14.31 -10.95 -9.09
CA LEU A 293 13.61 -11.46 -7.93
C LEU A 293 12.57 -12.52 -8.28
N ALA A 294 11.88 -12.41 -9.41
CA ALA A 294 10.94 -13.45 -9.86
C ALA A 294 11.64 -14.82 -9.99
N LEU A 295 12.88 -14.86 -10.47
CA LEU A 295 13.69 -16.07 -10.54
C LEU A 295 14.14 -16.56 -9.16
N ASP A 296 14.58 -15.65 -8.30
CA ASP A 296 15.03 -16.01 -6.95
C ASP A 296 13.90 -16.59 -6.08
N LEU A 297 12.68 -16.09 -6.25
CA LEU A 297 11.50 -16.59 -5.53
C LEU A 297 11.02 -17.95 -6.03
N THR A 298 11.31 -18.30 -7.28
CA THR A 298 10.89 -19.56 -7.89
C THR A 298 12.02 -20.22 -8.70
N PRO A 299 13.13 -20.65 -8.05
CA PRO A 299 14.25 -21.24 -8.77
C PRO A 299 13.82 -22.43 -9.63
N GLY A 300 14.14 -22.40 -10.93
CA GLY A 300 13.78 -23.43 -11.89
C GLY A 300 12.37 -23.33 -12.48
N ASN A 301 11.48 -22.48 -11.95
CA ASN A 301 10.16 -22.22 -12.52
C ASN A 301 10.09 -20.78 -13.04
N CYS A 302 10.01 -20.61 -14.36
CA CYS A 302 10.00 -19.29 -14.98
C CYS A 302 8.61 -18.66 -15.11
N SER A 303 7.55 -19.19 -14.49
CA SER A 303 6.20 -18.62 -14.64
C SER A 303 6.14 -17.14 -14.24
N ASP A 304 6.68 -16.82 -13.06
CA ASP A 304 6.68 -15.46 -12.53
C ASP A 304 7.60 -14.55 -13.35
N TYR A 305 8.77 -15.06 -13.76
CA TYR A 305 9.67 -14.31 -14.63
C TYR A 305 9.00 -13.95 -15.97
N LYS A 306 8.34 -14.92 -16.61
CA LYS A 306 7.61 -14.72 -17.87
C LYS A 306 6.48 -13.70 -17.69
N ALA A 307 5.73 -13.77 -16.59
CA ALA A 307 4.65 -12.82 -16.28
C ALA A 307 5.19 -11.39 -16.05
N VAL A 308 6.23 -11.24 -15.22
CA VAL A 308 6.88 -9.94 -14.96
C VAL A 308 7.43 -9.34 -16.26
N LYS A 309 8.09 -10.15 -17.10
CA LYS A 309 8.61 -9.70 -18.39
C LYS A 309 7.50 -9.26 -19.35
N ALA A 310 6.42 -10.03 -19.42
CA ALA A 310 5.27 -9.71 -20.25
C ALA A 310 4.59 -8.42 -19.79
N ALA A 311 4.38 -8.23 -18.49
CA ALA A 311 3.82 -7.00 -17.95
C ALA A 311 4.68 -5.77 -18.25
N TRP A 312 6.02 -5.86 -18.12
CA TRP A 312 6.90 -4.73 -18.47
C TRP A 312 6.89 -4.40 -19.96
N ASN A 313 6.79 -5.42 -20.82
CA ASN A 313 6.65 -5.22 -22.27
C ASN A 313 5.31 -4.55 -22.61
N ALA A 314 4.23 -4.97 -21.95
CA ALA A 314 2.89 -4.43 -22.15
C ALA A 314 2.73 -2.96 -21.76
N VAL A 315 3.65 -2.41 -20.96
CA VAL A 315 3.72 -0.97 -20.64
C VAL A 315 4.87 -0.25 -21.36
N SER A 316 5.45 -0.87 -22.39
CA SER A 316 6.51 -0.31 -23.25
C SER A 316 7.83 0.04 -22.53
N VAL A 317 8.09 -0.47 -21.32
CA VAL A 317 9.41 -0.28 -20.69
C VAL A 317 10.41 -1.19 -21.41
N PRO A 318 11.42 -0.64 -22.11
CA PRO A 318 12.25 -1.43 -23.01
C PRO A 318 13.10 -2.45 -22.25
N ALA A 319 13.40 -3.57 -22.91
CA ALA A 319 14.33 -4.56 -22.39
C ALA A 319 15.70 -3.91 -22.10
N GLN A 320 16.33 -4.32 -21.01
CA GLN A 320 17.56 -3.70 -20.52
C GLN A 320 18.77 -4.65 -20.63
N PRO A 321 19.97 -4.11 -20.93
CA PRO A 321 21.20 -4.82 -20.65
C PRO A 321 21.27 -5.24 -19.17
N GLY A 322 21.62 -6.50 -18.91
CA GLY A 322 21.71 -7.04 -17.55
C GLY A 322 20.39 -7.62 -16.99
N GLU A 323 19.33 -7.71 -17.79
CA GLU A 323 18.24 -8.65 -17.52
C GLU A 323 18.81 -10.07 -17.40
N PRO A 324 18.37 -10.85 -16.41
CA PRO A 324 18.81 -12.24 -16.31
C PRO A 324 18.32 -13.02 -17.54
N SER A 325 19.24 -13.70 -18.20
CA SER A 325 18.95 -14.70 -19.23
C SER A 325 18.56 -16.01 -18.54
N VAL A 326 17.58 -16.71 -19.10
CA VAL A 326 17.07 -17.94 -18.53
C VAL A 326 16.97 -19.02 -19.59
N VAL A 327 17.44 -20.22 -19.26
CA VAL A 327 17.02 -21.45 -19.91
C VAL A 327 15.93 -22.01 -19.00
N CYS A 328 14.69 -21.98 -19.50
CA CYS A 328 13.54 -22.51 -18.78
C CYS A 328 13.13 -23.80 -19.46
N ASP A 329 12.98 -24.88 -18.68
CA ASP A 329 12.28 -26.07 -19.15
C ASP A 329 10.76 -25.81 -19.29
#